data_AF-A0A9E5VYI6-F1
#
_entry.id   AF-A0A9E5VYI6-F1
#
_cell.length_a   1.000
_cell.length_b   1.000
_cell.length_c   1.000
_cell.angle_alpha   90.00
_cell.angle_beta   90.00
_cell.angle_gamma   90.00
#
_symmetry.space_group_name_H-M   'P 1'
#
loop_
_entity.id
_entity.type
_entity.pdbx_description
1 polymer ?
#
loop_
_entity_poly.entity_id
_entity_poly.type
_entity_poly.pdbx_seq_one_letter_code
_entity_poly.pdbx_strand_id
1 'polypeptide(L)'
;MKKRIIALMLLAVALCCFGCGKKDKTDEPVKEALSPSGKAAYYKALEDILNKGLLPGGEKLPIGTGEDIGKSQFALGDVNKDGRDELILLLNSEYSAGNSALIYLWEDEGGEMKKLLGEYPMLTFYDNGIIKVGFSHNQGLSGDNFWPFSIYQFDAASGIYVKEGSVEAWDKNFVPEGFPEDIDKSKTGYVYYITPANADKSNPPVDEAEYMIWYDSYLKGAKEVSFDFMKITSENIEKLK
;
A
#
# COMPACT_ATOMS: atom_id res chain seq x y z
N MET A 1 56.42 -10.91 7.57
CA MET A 1 55.03 -11.29 7.23
C MET A 1 54.65 -10.64 5.91
N LYS A 2 54.14 -11.47 4.99
CA LYS A 2 53.38 -11.23 3.75
C LYS A 2 53.53 -9.89 2.99
N LYS A 3 54.26 -10.03 1.87
CA LYS A 3 54.14 -9.40 0.52
C LYS A 3 52.70 -8.88 0.20
N ARG A 4 52.45 -7.86 -0.64
CA ARG A 4 52.86 -7.70 -2.04
C ARG A 4 52.64 -6.25 -2.55
N ILE A 5 53.56 -5.87 -3.44
CA ILE A 5 53.52 -4.78 -4.42
C ILE A 5 52.31 -4.94 -5.35
N ILE A 6 51.62 -3.85 -5.69
CA ILE A 6 50.77 -3.77 -6.89
C ILE A 6 51.20 -2.55 -7.71
N ALA A 7 51.52 -2.85 -8.97
CA ALA A 7 52.12 -1.98 -9.95
C ALA A 7 51.09 -1.06 -10.62
N LEU A 8 51.59 0.12 -10.98
CA LEU A 8 51.00 1.07 -11.92
C LEU A 8 51.12 0.49 -13.35
N MET A 9 50.02 0.37 -14.09
CA MET A 9 50.01 0.25 -15.56
C MET A 9 48.80 1.05 -16.07
N LEU A 10 49.00 2.30 -16.50
CA LEU A 10 49.26 2.73 -17.88
C LEU A 10 48.08 2.46 -18.84
N LEU A 11 47.40 3.58 -19.09
CA LEU A 11 46.41 3.89 -20.10
C LEU A 11 46.81 3.34 -21.49
N ALA A 12 45.94 2.52 -22.08
CA ALA A 12 45.98 2.22 -23.52
C ALA A 12 44.67 2.73 -24.14
N VAL A 13 44.78 3.82 -24.88
CA VAL A 13 43.74 4.33 -25.78
C VAL A 13 43.70 3.41 -26.99
N ALA A 14 42.57 2.77 -27.24
CA ALA A 14 42.28 2.13 -28.51
C ALA A 14 41.02 2.77 -29.11
N LEU A 15 41.23 3.66 -30.08
CA LEU A 15 40.22 4.04 -31.07
C LEU A 15 39.99 2.84 -31.98
N CYS A 16 38.77 2.33 -32.06
CA CYS A 16 38.32 1.50 -33.17
C CYS A 16 36.85 1.81 -33.50
N CYS A 17 36.70 2.52 -34.61
CA CYS A 17 35.74 2.37 -35.70
C CYS A 17 34.24 2.13 -35.42
N PHE A 18 33.46 3.03 -36.03
CA PHE A 18 32.04 2.92 -36.37
C PHE A 18 31.58 1.51 -36.75
N GLY A 19 30.52 1.05 -36.07
CA GLY A 19 29.70 -0.10 -36.44
C GLY A 19 28.25 0.16 -36.06
N CYS A 20 27.38 0.17 -37.06
CA CYS A 20 25.95 0.42 -36.98
C CYS A 20 25.25 -0.56 -36.01
N GLY A 21 24.75 -0.08 -34.88
CA GLY A 21 23.91 -0.85 -33.97
C GLY A 21 22.58 -0.12 -33.78
N LYS A 22 21.49 -0.73 -34.24
CA LYS A 22 20.13 -0.34 -33.83
C LYS A 22 20.13 -0.30 -32.30
N LYS A 23 19.67 0.81 -31.71
CA LYS A 23 19.32 0.82 -30.29
C LYS A 23 18.23 -0.23 -30.11
N ASP A 24 18.58 -1.34 -29.49
CA ASP A 24 17.59 -2.25 -28.93
C ASP A 24 16.70 -1.42 -28.02
N LYS A 25 15.39 -1.52 -28.28
CA LYS A 25 14.37 -1.09 -27.35
C LYS A 25 14.67 -1.88 -26.08
N THR A 26 15.04 -1.17 -25.02
CA THR A 26 14.98 -1.69 -23.66
C THR A 26 13.62 -2.36 -23.49
N ASP A 27 13.64 -3.67 -23.24
CA ASP A 27 12.47 -4.44 -22.84
C ASP A 27 11.90 -3.76 -21.58
N GLU A 28 10.88 -2.92 -21.76
CA GLU A 28 9.96 -2.66 -20.66
C GLU A 28 9.38 -4.02 -20.23
N PRO A 29 9.28 -4.31 -18.92
CA PRO A 29 8.62 -5.53 -18.49
C PRO A 29 7.23 -5.53 -19.10
N VAL A 30 6.98 -6.50 -19.99
CA VAL A 30 5.64 -6.79 -20.46
C VAL A 30 4.85 -7.07 -19.19
N LYS A 31 3.83 -6.25 -18.89
CA LYS A 31 2.87 -6.48 -17.80
C LYS A 31 2.48 -7.96 -17.86
N GLU A 32 3.06 -8.79 -17.00
CA GLU A 32 2.82 -10.21 -17.09
C GLU A 32 1.40 -10.41 -16.58
N ALA A 33 0.51 -10.75 -17.52
CA ALA A 33 -0.87 -11.05 -17.17
C ALA A 33 -0.86 -12.10 -16.06
N LEU A 34 -1.70 -11.92 -15.05
CA LEU A 34 -1.88 -12.85 -13.94
C LEU A 34 -1.71 -14.30 -14.39
N SER A 35 -0.76 -15.03 -13.75
CA SER A 35 -0.44 -16.40 -14.17
C SER A 35 -1.70 -17.27 -14.16
N PRO A 36 -1.82 -18.29 -15.04
CA PRO A 36 -3.01 -19.15 -15.06
C PRO A 36 -3.30 -19.80 -13.69
N SER A 37 -2.26 -20.15 -12.94
CA SER A 37 -2.32 -20.63 -11.56
C SER A 37 -2.80 -19.55 -10.60
N GLY A 38 -2.29 -18.33 -10.68
CA GLY A 38 -2.76 -17.20 -9.87
C GLY A 38 -4.24 -16.89 -10.12
N LYS A 39 -4.68 -16.89 -11.38
CA LYS A 39 -6.10 -16.69 -11.74
C LYS A 39 -6.98 -17.78 -11.12
N ALA A 40 -6.55 -19.04 -11.19
CA ALA A 40 -7.27 -20.16 -10.58
C ALA A 40 -7.29 -20.07 -9.04
N ALA A 41 -6.20 -19.64 -8.41
CA ALA A 41 -6.10 -19.45 -6.97
C ALA A 41 -7.02 -18.33 -6.48
N TYR A 42 -7.04 -17.19 -7.16
CA TYR A 42 -7.92 -16.07 -6.82
C TYR A 42 -9.40 -16.41 -7.03
N TYR A 43 -9.75 -17.10 -8.13
CA TYR A 43 -11.10 -17.63 -8.33
C TYR A 43 -11.51 -18.54 -7.17
N LYS A 44 -10.66 -19.50 -6.79
CA LYS A 44 -10.93 -20.41 -5.68
C LYS A 44 -11.07 -19.68 -4.34
N ALA A 45 -10.20 -18.70 -4.07
CA ALA A 45 -10.27 -17.90 -2.84
C ALA A 45 -11.60 -17.15 -2.75
N LEU A 46 -12.04 -16.52 -3.82
CA LEU A 46 -13.32 -15.79 -3.86
C LEU A 46 -14.52 -16.73 -3.72
N GLU A 47 -14.48 -17.92 -4.33
CA GLU A 47 -15.49 -18.96 -4.14
C GLU A 47 -15.55 -19.45 -2.68
N ASP A 48 -14.40 -19.65 -2.02
CA ASP A 48 -14.36 -20.04 -0.61
C ASP A 48 -14.86 -18.91 0.30
N ILE A 49 -14.56 -17.65 0.00
CA ILE A 49 -15.10 -16.47 0.70
C ILE A 49 -16.63 -16.44 0.56
N LEU A 50 -17.14 -16.52 -0.68
CA LEU A 50 -18.56 -16.40 -0.98
C LEU A 50 -19.39 -17.54 -0.36
N ASN A 51 -18.93 -18.78 -0.55
CA ASN A 51 -19.73 -19.97 -0.24
C ASN A 51 -19.46 -20.54 1.17
N LYS A 52 -18.28 -20.26 1.74
CA LYS A 52 -17.85 -20.86 3.02
C LYS A 52 -17.54 -19.82 4.09
N GLY A 53 -17.41 -18.55 3.71
CA GLY A 53 -16.98 -17.49 4.64
C GLY A 53 -15.57 -17.71 5.15
N LEU A 54 -14.68 -18.22 4.30
CA LEU A 54 -13.28 -18.51 4.64
C LEU A 54 -12.33 -17.66 3.79
N LEU A 55 -11.38 -16.99 4.46
CA LEU A 55 -10.26 -16.32 3.82
C LEU A 55 -9.24 -17.34 3.28
N PRO A 56 -8.32 -16.93 2.40
CA PRO A 56 -7.12 -17.71 2.11
C PRO A 56 -6.42 -18.12 3.42
N GLY A 57 -6.09 -19.41 3.56
CA GLY A 57 -5.56 -20.00 4.79
C GLY A 57 -6.62 -20.59 5.74
N GLY A 58 -7.91 -20.43 5.45
CA GLY A 58 -9.01 -21.06 6.19
C GLY A 58 -9.48 -20.32 7.43
N GLU A 59 -8.96 -19.11 7.68
CA GLU A 59 -9.48 -18.20 8.69
C GLU A 59 -10.93 -17.82 8.36
N LYS A 60 -11.78 -17.66 9.37
CA LYS A 60 -13.14 -17.14 9.17
C LYS A 60 -13.08 -15.67 8.77
N LEU A 61 -14.04 -15.22 7.97
CA LEU A 61 -14.19 -13.80 7.68
C LEU A 61 -14.35 -12.98 8.98
N PRO A 62 -13.78 -11.76 9.04
CA PRO A 62 -13.95 -10.84 10.15
C PRO A 62 -15.36 -10.17 10.18
N ILE A 63 -16.34 -10.70 9.45
CA ILE A 63 -17.72 -10.19 9.43
C ILE A 63 -18.63 -11.06 10.29
N GLY A 64 -19.76 -10.53 10.74
CA GLY A 64 -20.71 -11.29 11.54
C GLY A 64 -21.28 -12.52 10.84
N THR A 65 -21.67 -13.53 11.62
CA THR A 65 -22.19 -14.78 11.08
C THR A 65 -23.53 -14.54 10.38
N GLY A 66 -23.63 -14.94 9.11
CA GLY A 66 -24.84 -14.77 8.31
C GLY A 66 -24.99 -13.41 7.64
N GLU A 67 -23.98 -12.53 7.75
CA GLU A 67 -23.95 -11.27 7.01
C GLU A 67 -23.76 -11.50 5.50
N ASP A 68 -24.35 -10.60 4.71
CA ASP A 68 -24.32 -10.65 3.24
C ASP A 68 -22.95 -10.22 2.70
N ILE A 69 -22.12 -11.21 2.36
CA ILE A 69 -20.82 -11.01 1.71
C ILE A 69 -20.91 -10.30 0.36
N GLY A 70 -22.07 -10.28 -0.30
CA GLY A 70 -22.31 -9.59 -1.57
C GLY A 70 -22.16 -8.06 -1.50
N LYS A 71 -22.12 -7.50 -0.28
CA LYS A 71 -21.76 -6.08 -0.04
C LYS A 71 -20.25 -5.83 -0.05
N SER A 72 -19.44 -6.87 0.11
CA SER A 72 -18.00 -6.81 0.01
C SER A 72 -17.55 -6.78 -1.45
N GLN A 73 -16.35 -6.26 -1.70
CA GLN A 73 -15.81 -6.08 -3.03
C GLN A 73 -14.42 -6.71 -3.15
N PHE A 74 -14.03 -7.00 -4.38
CA PHE A 74 -12.68 -7.41 -4.74
C PHE A 74 -12.18 -6.68 -5.98
N ALA A 75 -10.88 -6.56 -6.12
CA ALA A 75 -10.21 -6.14 -7.34
C ALA A 75 -8.92 -6.95 -7.51
N LEU A 76 -8.42 -6.99 -8.75
CA LEU A 76 -7.11 -7.54 -9.06
C LEU A 76 -6.22 -6.42 -9.60
N GLY A 77 -4.97 -6.35 -9.16
CA GLY A 77 -4.01 -5.42 -9.72
C GLY A 77 -2.70 -5.38 -8.98
N ASP A 78 -1.65 -4.99 -9.70
CA ASP A 78 -0.30 -4.77 -9.18
C ASP A 78 -0.24 -3.54 -8.25
N VAL A 79 -0.33 -3.81 -6.95
CA VAL A 79 -0.31 -2.81 -5.88
C VAL A 79 1.12 -2.45 -5.52
N ASN A 80 2.03 -3.42 -5.41
CA ASN A 80 3.41 -3.19 -4.94
C ASN A 80 4.40 -2.78 -6.06
N LYS A 81 3.94 -2.79 -7.31
CA LYS A 81 4.71 -2.45 -8.52
C LYS A 81 5.81 -3.45 -8.86
N ASP A 82 5.63 -4.71 -8.49
CA ASP A 82 6.52 -5.81 -8.84
C ASP A 82 6.16 -6.49 -10.18
N GLY A 83 5.04 -6.09 -10.80
CA GLY A 83 4.55 -6.61 -12.08
C GLY A 83 3.56 -7.77 -11.94
N ARG A 84 3.24 -8.23 -10.73
CA ARG A 84 2.26 -9.27 -10.46
C ARG A 84 0.99 -8.66 -9.88
N ASP A 85 -0.17 -9.15 -10.31
CA ASP A 85 -1.45 -8.68 -9.77
C ASP A 85 -1.74 -9.33 -8.40
N GLU A 86 -2.03 -8.52 -7.38
CA GLU A 86 -2.57 -8.97 -6.11
C GLU A 86 -4.11 -9.07 -6.13
N LEU A 87 -4.66 -9.93 -5.26
CA LEU A 87 -6.07 -9.92 -4.89
C LEU A 87 -6.30 -8.91 -3.74
N ILE A 88 -7.07 -7.86 -4.04
CA ILE A 88 -7.50 -6.86 -3.07
C ILE A 88 -8.94 -7.18 -2.66
N LEU A 89 -9.21 -7.27 -1.36
CA LEU A 89 -10.54 -7.50 -0.78
C LEU A 89 -10.93 -6.30 0.08
N LEU A 90 -12.13 -5.77 -0.12
CA LEU A 90 -12.78 -4.80 0.77
C LEU A 90 -13.99 -5.48 1.40
N LEU A 91 -13.82 -5.96 2.62
CA LEU A 91 -14.84 -6.64 3.40
C LEU A 91 -15.72 -5.62 4.12
N ASN A 92 -17.01 -5.73 3.90
CA ASN A 92 -18.04 -4.91 4.51
C ASN A 92 -18.81 -5.73 5.54
N SER A 93 -18.88 -5.21 6.76
CA SER A 93 -19.69 -5.75 7.85
C SER A 93 -20.70 -4.71 8.35
N GLU A 94 -21.79 -5.19 8.93
CA GLU A 94 -22.73 -4.36 9.68
C GLU A 94 -22.07 -3.66 10.87
N TYR A 95 -21.05 -4.29 11.46
CA TYR A 95 -20.25 -3.70 12.52
C TYR A 95 -18.95 -3.13 11.97
N SER A 96 -18.64 -1.87 12.29
CA SER A 96 -17.43 -1.20 11.80
C SER A 96 -16.12 -1.93 12.17
N ALA A 97 -16.13 -2.70 13.26
CA ALA A 97 -14.99 -3.52 13.68
C ALA A 97 -14.70 -4.70 12.73
N GLY A 98 -15.69 -5.14 11.95
CA GLY A 98 -15.55 -6.20 10.95
C GLY A 98 -15.21 -5.70 9.55
N ASN A 99 -15.21 -4.39 9.33
CA ASN A 99 -14.76 -3.79 8.08
C ASN A 99 -13.25 -3.98 7.95
N SER A 100 -12.79 -4.53 6.83
CA SER A 100 -11.36 -4.81 6.62
C SER A 100 -11.00 -4.74 5.15
N ALA A 101 -9.82 -4.22 4.85
CA ALA A 101 -9.15 -4.40 3.57
C ALA A 101 -8.02 -5.41 3.72
N LEU A 102 -7.99 -6.40 2.84
CA LEU A 102 -6.97 -7.43 2.81
C LEU A 102 -6.33 -7.47 1.42
N ILE A 103 -5.01 -7.62 1.36
CA ILE A 103 -4.27 -7.78 0.10
C ILE A 103 -3.56 -9.13 0.16
N TYR A 104 -3.73 -9.94 -0.88
CA TYR A 104 -3.09 -11.23 -1.01
C TYR A 104 -2.33 -11.35 -2.34
N LEU A 105 -1.20 -12.03 -2.29
CA LEU A 105 -0.44 -12.43 -3.46
C LEU A 105 -0.45 -13.96 -3.57
N TRP A 106 -0.63 -14.47 -4.78
CA TRP A 106 -0.39 -15.87 -5.10
C TRP A 106 1.10 -16.11 -5.36
N GLU A 107 1.71 -17.02 -4.59
CA GLU A 107 3.07 -17.48 -4.81
C GLU A 107 3.03 -18.82 -5.55
N ASP A 108 3.45 -18.81 -6.82
CA ASP A 108 3.53 -20.01 -7.66
C ASP A 108 4.50 -21.04 -7.07
N GLU A 109 5.60 -20.56 -6.48
CA GLU A 109 6.53 -21.39 -5.72
C GLU A 109 5.94 -21.69 -4.34
N GLY A 110 5.53 -22.94 -4.12
CA GLY A 110 4.88 -23.39 -2.88
C GLY A 110 3.36 -23.48 -2.97
N GLY A 111 2.75 -22.74 -3.90
CA GLY A 111 1.31 -22.83 -4.18
C GLY A 111 0.45 -22.31 -3.03
N GLU A 112 0.78 -21.13 -2.52
CA GLU A 112 0.11 -20.52 -1.38
C GLU A 112 -0.33 -19.08 -1.62
N MET A 113 -1.35 -18.66 -0.87
CA MET A 113 -1.83 -17.28 -0.84
C MET A 113 -1.18 -16.57 0.35
N LYS A 114 -0.27 -15.64 0.07
CA LYS A 114 0.40 -14.83 1.08
C LYS A 114 -0.38 -13.55 1.36
N LYS A 115 -0.75 -13.31 2.62
CA LYS A 115 -1.36 -12.04 3.06
C LYS A 115 -0.29 -10.95 3.11
N LEU A 116 -0.44 -9.90 2.33
CA LEU A 116 0.50 -8.77 2.27
C LEU A 116 0.10 -7.60 3.18
N LEU A 117 -1.20 -7.36 3.36
CA LEU A 117 -1.74 -6.29 4.19
C LEU A 117 -3.08 -6.74 4.80
N GLY A 118 -3.36 -6.30 6.03
CA GLY A 118 -4.69 -6.37 6.63
C GLY A 118 -4.96 -5.16 7.50
N GLU A 119 -5.85 -4.27 7.06
CA GLU A 119 -6.11 -2.96 7.67
C GLU A 119 -7.57 -2.50 7.54
N TYR A 120 -7.93 -1.33 8.06
CA TYR A 120 -9.25 -0.73 7.85
C TYR A 120 -9.46 -0.35 6.36
N PRO A 121 -10.67 -0.52 5.78
CA PRO A 121 -10.90 -0.38 4.34
C PRO A 121 -11.10 1.08 3.88
N MET A 122 -10.20 1.97 4.33
CA MET A 122 -10.08 3.35 3.84
C MET A 122 -8.72 3.50 3.16
N LEU A 123 -8.56 2.86 2.00
CA LEU A 123 -7.30 2.78 1.27
C LEU A 123 -7.22 3.82 0.14
N THR A 124 -6.05 4.42 -0.02
CA THR A 124 -5.63 5.10 -1.24
C THR A 124 -4.34 4.45 -1.73
N PHE A 125 -4.34 4.01 -2.99
CA PHE A 125 -3.20 3.35 -3.61
C PHE A 125 -2.44 4.35 -4.48
N TYR A 126 -1.11 4.23 -4.54
CA TYR A 126 -0.27 5.09 -5.34
C TYR A 126 0.53 4.31 -6.40
N ASP A 127 0.85 4.97 -7.50
CA ASP A 127 1.59 4.37 -8.63
C ASP A 127 3.05 4.02 -8.33
N ASN A 128 3.56 4.39 -7.16
CA ASN A 128 4.87 3.99 -6.64
C ASN A 128 4.81 2.85 -5.61
N GLY A 129 3.63 2.26 -5.39
CA GLY A 129 3.41 1.13 -4.48
C GLY A 129 3.10 1.51 -3.03
N ILE A 130 3.04 2.81 -2.71
CA ILE A 130 2.59 3.28 -1.38
C ILE A 130 1.09 3.05 -1.22
N ILE A 131 0.69 2.73 0.01
CA ILE A 131 -0.71 2.67 0.44
C ILE A 131 -0.90 3.65 1.59
N LYS A 132 -1.87 4.56 1.44
CA LYS A 132 -2.37 5.38 2.55
C LYS A 132 -3.61 4.70 3.13
N VAL A 133 -3.63 4.53 4.45
CA VAL A 133 -4.72 3.89 5.19
C VAL A 133 -5.30 4.89 6.17
N GLY A 134 -6.53 5.34 5.92
CA GLY A 134 -7.27 6.17 6.86
C GLY A 134 -7.63 5.39 8.14
N PHE A 135 -7.63 6.08 9.28
CA PHE A 135 -8.00 5.43 10.54
C PHE A 135 -9.48 5.06 10.54
N SER A 136 -9.83 4.04 11.33
CA SER A 136 -11.23 3.60 11.48
C SER A 136 -12.11 4.63 12.19
N HIS A 137 -11.50 5.51 12.99
CA HIS A 137 -12.17 6.57 13.72
C HIS A 137 -11.29 7.82 13.71
N ASN A 138 -11.94 8.99 13.61
CA ASN A 138 -11.29 10.26 13.81
C ASN A 138 -11.67 10.80 15.19
N GLN A 139 -10.74 10.69 16.13
CA GLN A 139 -10.87 11.20 17.51
C GLN A 139 -9.93 12.38 17.77
N GLY A 140 -9.30 12.90 16.72
CA GLY A 140 -8.32 13.97 16.79
C GLY A 140 -8.94 15.36 16.87
N LEU A 141 -8.08 16.37 16.75
CA LEU A 141 -8.45 17.79 16.92
C LEU A 141 -8.72 18.50 15.59
N SER A 142 -8.88 17.75 14.49
CA SER A 142 -9.06 18.29 13.13
C SER A 142 -10.47 18.16 12.55
N GLY A 143 -11.39 17.48 13.25
CA GLY A 143 -12.73 17.20 12.74
C GLY A 143 -12.67 16.56 11.34
N ASP A 144 -13.67 16.82 10.50
CA ASP A 144 -13.75 16.23 9.16
C ASP A 144 -12.83 16.88 8.10
N ASN A 145 -12.12 17.96 8.45
CA ASN A 145 -11.25 18.67 7.51
C ASN A 145 -9.91 17.96 7.26
N PHE A 146 -9.47 17.13 8.22
CA PHE A 146 -8.33 16.26 8.05
C PHE A 146 -8.62 14.92 8.72
N TRP A 147 -8.70 13.87 7.91
CA TRP A 147 -8.85 12.51 8.41
C TRP A 147 -7.46 11.89 8.69
N PRO A 148 -7.21 11.38 9.90
CA PRO A 148 -5.91 10.81 10.23
C PRO A 148 -5.63 9.52 9.45
N PHE A 149 -4.36 9.29 9.13
CA PHE A 149 -3.95 8.17 8.29
C PHE A 149 -2.55 7.64 8.62
N SER A 150 -2.30 6.42 8.17
CA SER A 150 -1.00 5.76 8.13
C SER A 150 -0.49 5.61 6.70
N ILE A 151 0.83 5.64 6.51
CA ILE A 151 1.51 5.27 5.27
C ILE A 151 2.09 3.86 5.43
N TYR A 152 1.85 3.02 4.42
CA TYR A 152 2.39 1.68 4.31
C TYR A 152 3.25 1.56 3.05
N GLN A 153 4.38 0.89 3.19
CA GLN A 153 5.31 0.58 2.11
C GLN A 153 5.58 -0.92 2.09
N PHE A 154 5.70 -1.50 0.89
CA PHE A 154 6.10 -2.89 0.75
C PHE A 154 7.58 -3.05 1.13
N ASP A 155 7.85 -3.90 2.12
CA ASP A 155 9.21 -4.28 2.50
C ASP A 155 9.55 -5.63 1.87
N ALA A 156 10.52 -5.63 0.95
CA ALA A 156 10.93 -6.85 0.25
C ALA A 156 11.57 -7.90 1.17
N ALA A 157 12.12 -7.50 2.32
CA ALA A 157 12.78 -8.43 3.24
C ALA A 157 11.77 -9.30 4.00
N SER A 158 10.69 -8.71 4.52
CA SER A 158 9.56 -9.44 5.11
C SER A 158 8.55 -9.92 4.05
N GLY A 159 8.55 -9.28 2.89
CA GLY A 159 7.64 -9.53 1.78
C GLY A 159 6.19 -9.21 2.12
N ILE A 160 5.96 -8.19 2.95
CA ILE A 160 4.64 -7.66 3.32
C ILE A 160 4.68 -6.14 3.35
N TYR A 161 3.51 -5.50 3.42
CA TYR A 161 3.42 -4.07 3.71
C TYR A 161 3.71 -3.80 5.18
N VAL A 162 4.60 -2.85 5.44
CA VAL A 162 4.92 -2.35 6.78
C VAL A 162 4.47 -0.91 6.92
N LYS A 163 4.01 -0.53 8.11
CA LYS A 163 3.64 0.84 8.44
C LYS A 163 4.91 1.68 8.61
N GLU A 164 5.03 2.78 7.89
CA GLU A 164 6.16 3.72 7.96
C GLU A 164 5.92 4.86 8.97
N GLY A 165 4.66 5.21 9.17
CA GLY A 165 4.25 6.19 10.17
C GLY A 165 2.79 6.58 9.98
N SER A 166 2.31 7.40 10.91
CA SER A 166 0.96 7.94 10.88
C SER A 166 0.96 9.43 11.19
N VAL A 167 -0.11 10.09 10.78
CA VAL A 167 -0.30 11.52 10.99
C VAL A 167 -1.73 11.81 11.41
N GLU A 168 -1.84 12.71 12.38
CA GLU A 168 -3.07 13.39 12.78
C GLU A 168 -2.84 14.89 12.68
N ALA A 169 -3.91 15.68 12.64
CA ALA A 169 -3.81 17.13 12.62
C ALA A 169 -4.63 17.75 13.76
N TRP A 170 -4.31 19.00 14.06
CA TRP A 170 -5.15 19.89 14.84
C TRP A 170 -5.57 21.04 13.96
N ASP A 171 -6.88 21.21 13.77
CA ASP A 171 -7.47 22.34 13.07
C ASP A 171 -7.91 23.40 14.08
N LYS A 172 -7.30 24.58 13.99
CA LYS A 172 -7.61 25.75 14.83
C LYS A 172 -9.08 26.16 14.74
N ASN A 173 -9.72 26.01 13.58
CA ASN A 173 -11.11 26.39 13.39
C ASN A 173 -12.08 25.38 14.02
N PHE A 174 -11.63 24.13 14.20
CA PHE A 174 -12.43 23.09 14.83
C PHE A 174 -12.29 23.11 16.36
N VAL A 175 -11.05 23.17 16.87
CA VAL A 175 -10.74 23.30 18.30
C VAL A 175 -9.75 24.45 18.50
N PRO A 176 -10.19 25.68 18.75
CA PRO A 176 -9.28 26.81 18.95
C PRO A 176 -8.57 26.79 20.32
N GLU A 177 -9.16 26.15 21.33
CA GLU A 177 -8.65 26.18 22.70
C GLU A 177 -7.31 25.46 22.85
N GLY A 178 -6.24 26.22 23.05
CA GLY A 178 -4.90 25.67 23.27
C GLY A 178 -4.12 25.38 21.99
N PHE A 179 -4.63 25.78 20.83
CA PHE A 179 -3.94 25.63 19.55
C PHE A 179 -2.55 26.29 19.59
N PRO A 180 -1.47 25.60 19.17
CA PRO A 180 -0.10 26.10 19.27
C PRO A 180 0.22 27.08 18.12
N GLU A 181 -0.20 28.33 18.27
CA GLU A 181 0.00 29.42 17.30
C GLU A 181 1.47 29.67 16.95
N ASP A 182 2.38 29.40 17.87
CA ASP A 182 3.81 29.54 17.64
C ASP A 182 4.38 28.43 16.75
N ILE A 183 3.67 27.33 16.54
CA ILE A 183 4.08 26.24 15.64
C ILE A 183 3.56 26.45 14.22
N ASP A 184 2.34 26.99 14.03
CA ASP A 184 1.73 27.31 12.72
C ASP A 184 2.41 28.52 12.04
N LYS A 185 3.63 28.30 11.52
CA LYS A 185 4.42 29.33 10.82
C LYS A 185 3.84 29.66 9.45
N SER A 186 3.24 28.66 8.80
CA SER A 186 2.54 28.77 7.52
C SER A 186 1.25 29.58 7.61
N LYS A 187 0.66 29.70 8.82
CA LYS A 187 -0.62 30.37 9.09
C LYS A 187 -1.79 29.71 8.38
N THR A 188 -1.72 28.39 8.27
CA THR A 188 -2.75 27.56 7.63
C THR A 188 -3.93 27.32 8.57
N GLY A 189 -3.73 27.51 9.88
CA GLY A 189 -4.65 27.06 10.91
C GLY A 189 -4.51 25.57 11.24
N TYR A 190 -3.45 24.91 10.76
CA TYR A 190 -3.16 23.51 11.05
C TYR A 190 -1.78 23.32 11.68
N VAL A 191 -1.70 22.35 12.58
CA VAL A 191 -0.44 21.71 12.98
C VAL A 191 -0.61 20.19 12.94
N TYR A 192 0.50 19.47 12.77
CA TYR A 192 0.47 18.05 12.47
C TYR A 192 1.26 17.23 13.49
N TYR A 193 0.70 16.11 13.92
CA TYR A 193 1.31 15.17 14.85
C TYR A 193 1.74 13.93 14.07
N ILE A 194 3.05 13.80 13.84
CA ILE A 194 3.62 12.65 13.13
C ILE A 194 4.10 11.62 14.14
N THR A 195 3.63 10.39 13.98
CA THR A 195 4.06 9.21 14.76
C THR A 195 4.86 8.28 13.86
N PRO A 196 6.18 8.12 14.08
CA PRO A 196 6.99 7.15 13.36
C PRO A 196 6.48 5.70 13.53
N ALA A 197 6.76 4.83 12.56
CA ALA A 197 6.36 3.41 12.53
C ALA A 197 6.36 2.68 13.89
N ASN A 198 7.46 2.85 14.64
CA ASN A 198 7.76 2.12 15.87
C ASN A 198 7.66 2.99 17.14
N ALA A 199 6.93 4.12 17.07
CA ALA A 199 6.74 5.01 18.20
C ALA A 199 5.37 4.79 18.85
N ASP A 200 5.33 4.75 20.19
CA ASP A 200 4.09 4.67 20.95
C ASP A 200 3.32 6.00 21.00
N LYS A 201 4.00 7.11 20.65
CA LYS A 201 3.46 8.47 20.72
C LYS A 201 3.97 9.30 19.55
N SER A 202 3.17 10.30 19.18
CA SER A 202 3.57 11.32 18.24
C SER A 202 4.72 12.17 18.78
N ASN A 203 5.48 12.71 17.84
CA ASN A 203 6.38 13.83 18.11
C ASN A 203 5.58 15.09 18.50
N PRO A 204 6.24 16.12 19.07
CA PRO A 204 5.66 17.45 19.16
C PRO A 204 5.09 17.90 17.80
N PRO A 205 4.02 18.73 17.78
CA PRO A 205 3.38 19.13 16.55
C PRO A 205 4.35 19.92 15.66
N VAL A 206 4.15 19.81 14.36
CA VAL A 206 4.96 20.52 13.35
C VAL A 206 4.07 21.38 12.45
N ASP A 207 4.69 22.38 11.83
CA ASP A 207 4.06 23.21 10.78
C ASP A 207 3.73 22.39 9.52
N GLU A 208 2.85 22.91 8.67
CA GLU A 208 2.51 22.31 7.36
C GLU A 208 3.76 22.00 6.52
N ALA A 209 4.77 22.89 6.49
CA ALA A 209 5.96 22.69 5.67
C ALA A 209 6.73 21.41 6.05
N GLU A 210 6.85 21.11 7.35
CA GLU A 210 7.53 19.91 7.84
C GLU A 210 6.68 18.65 7.61
N TYR A 211 5.36 18.75 7.79
CA TYR A 211 4.42 17.70 7.42
C TYR A 211 4.53 17.33 5.94
N MET A 212 4.54 18.32 5.05
CA MET A 212 4.66 18.09 3.61
C MET A 212 5.99 17.45 3.24
N ILE A 213 7.11 17.82 3.90
CA ILE A 213 8.41 17.13 3.71
C ILE A 213 8.30 15.65 4.08
N TRP A 214 7.67 15.31 5.22
CA TRP A 214 7.47 13.92 5.62
C TRP A 214 6.57 13.18 4.62
N TYR A 215 5.44 13.76 4.23
CA TYR A 215 4.48 13.14 3.32
C TYR A 215 5.08 12.91 1.92
N ASP A 216 5.76 13.92 1.36
CA ASP A 216 6.39 13.86 0.05
C ASP A 216 7.62 12.94 0.03
N SER A 217 8.25 12.67 1.18
CA SER A 217 9.34 11.70 1.27
C SER A 217 8.93 10.28 0.87
N TYR A 218 7.65 9.93 1.05
CA TYR A 218 7.08 8.65 0.63
C TYR A 218 6.48 8.74 -0.77
N LEU A 219 5.68 9.77 -1.05
CA LEU A 219 4.97 9.86 -2.33
C LEU A 219 5.90 10.22 -3.49
N LYS A 220 6.85 11.13 -3.32
CA LYS A 220 7.80 11.55 -4.37
C LYS A 220 7.10 11.90 -5.70
N GLY A 221 5.93 12.53 -5.62
CA GLY A 221 5.11 12.89 -6.79
C GLY A 221 4.25 11.75 -7.36
N ALA A 222 4.12 10.64 -6.63
CA ALA A 222 3.24 9.52 -6.98
C ALA A 222 1.79 9.97 -7.15
N LYS A 223 1.09 9.33 -8.07
CA LYS A 223 -0.32 9.57 -8.37
C LYS A 223 -1.17 8.49 -7.76
N GLU A 224 -2.37 8.88 -7.34
CA GLU A 224 -3.37 7.93 -6.90
C GLU A 224 -3.77 7.01 -8.06
N VAL A 225 -3.94 5.73 -7.75
CA VAL A 225 -4.37 4.69 -8.68
C VAL A 225 -5.68 4.10 -8.17
N SER A 226 -6.65 3.97 -9.07
CA SER A 226 -7.90 3.27 -8.82
C SER A 226 -7.85 1.85 -9.38
N PHE A 227 -8.46 0.91 -8.67
CA PHE A 227 -8.71 -0.44 -9.17
C PHE A 227 -10.19 -0.64 -9.48
N ASP A 228 -10.48 -1.53 -10.43
CA ASP A 228 -11.84 -1.86 -10.85
C ASP A 228 -12.48 -2.84 -9.85
N PHE A 229 -13.03 -2.29 -8.76
CA PHE A 229 -13.70 -3.09 -7.74
C PHE A 229 -15.04 -3.66 -8.22
N MET A 230 -15.19 -4.97 -8.06
CA MET A 230 -16.41 -5.71 -8.30
C MET A 230 -16.96 -6.28 -6.99
N LYS A 231 -18.29 -6.38 -6.87
CA LYS A 231 -18.90 -7.08 -5.72
C LYS A 231 -18.53 -8.56 -5.71
N ILE A 232 -18.35 -9.14 -4.53
CA ILE A 232 -18.12 -10.58 -4.37
C ILE A 232 -19.45 -11.32 -4.60
N THR A 233 -19.71 -11.69 -5.85
CA THR A 233 -20.89 -12.45 -6.28
C THR A 233 -20.45 -13.53 -7.26
N SER A 234 -21.20 -14.63 -7.37
CA SER A 234 -20.89 -15.69 -8.33
C SER A 234 -20.72 -15.14 -9.76
N GLU A 235 -21.59 -14.20 -10.18
CA GLU A 235 -21.49 -13.57 -11.52
C GLU A 235 -20.15 -12.86 -11.75
N ASN A 236 -19.66 -12.09 -10.78
CA ASN A 236 -18.39 -11.37 -10.94
C ASN A 236 -17.19 -12.31 -10.81
N ILE A 237 -17.27 -13.33 -9.96
CA ILE A 237 -16.20 -14.32 -9.78
C ILE A 237 -16.03 -15.16 -11.05
N GLU A 238 -17.12 -15.53 -11.72
CA GLU A 238 -17.08 -16.27 -12.99
C GLU A 238 -16.33 -15.54 -14.11
N LYS A 239 -16.21 -14.21 -14.05
CA LYS A 239 -15.40 -13.42 -15.00
C LYS A 239 -13.89 -13.72 -14.90
N LEU A 240 -13.46 -14.40 -13.84
CA LEU A 240 -12.07 -14.86 -13.66
C LEU A 240 -11.81 -16.24 -14.29
N LYS A 241 -12.78 -16.90 -14.92
CA LYS A 241 -12.49 -18.04 -15.80
C LYS A 241 -11.87 -17.54 -17.10
#